data_AF-A0A7C1MZC7-F1
#
_entry.id   AF-A0A7C1MZC7-F1
#
_cell.length_a   1.000
_cell.length_b   1.000
_cell.length_c   1.000
_cell.angle_alpha   90.00
_cell.angle_beta   90.00
_cell.angle_gamma   90.00
#
_symmetry.space_group_name_H-M   'P 1'
#
loop_
_entity.id
_entity.type
_entity.pdbx_description
1 polymer ?
#
loop_
_entity_poly.entity_id
_entity_poly.type
_entity_poly.pdbx_seq_one_letter_code
_entity_poly.pdbx_strand_id
1 'polypeptide(L)'
;MDQDEVNRLKALLSTPKKIVIVPHKNPDGDAMGSTLALYQYLKKTGHNATVIAPNDYPQFLKWLPFEEKVVKFDQQNSLAVQLIEKAELIFTLDFNHLSRTGDMEKA
;
A
#
# COMPACT_ATOMS: atom_id res chain seq x y z
N MET A 1 21.58 -4.00 0.70
CA MET A 1 20.65 -2.88 0.40
C MET A 1 21.50 -1.73 -0.08
N ASP A 2 21.21 -1.19 -1.26
CA ASP A 2 22.00 -0.09 -1.82
C ASP A 2 21.78 1.19 -1.01
N GLN A 3 22.87 1.77 -0.51
CA GLN A 3 22.80 2.95 0.36
C GLN A 3 22.27 4.18 -0.38
N ASP A 4 22.52 4.27 -1.69
CA ASP A 4 22.09 5.39 -2.52
C ASP A 4 20.58 5.35 -2.76
N GLU A 5 20.00 4.15 -2.96
CA GLU A 5 18.55 3.97 -3.07
C GLU A 5 17.83 4.40 -1.78
N VAL A 6 18.38 4.02 -0.62
CA VAL A 6 17.84 4.40 0.68
C VAL A 6 17.89 5.92 0.88
N ASN A 7 18.99 6.57 0.48
CA ASN A 7 19.13 8.02 0.59
C ASN A 7 18.16 8.76 -0.34
N ARG A 8 17.97 8.26 -1.58
CA ARG A 8 16.96 8.79 -2.51
C ARG A 8 15.55 8.66 -1.95
N LEU A 9 15.21 7.51 -1.36
CA LEU A 9 13.91 7.31 -0.72
C LEU A 9 13.70 8.27 0.45
N LYS A 10 14.71 8.44 1.32
CA LYS A 10 14.65 9.42 2.42
C LYS A 10 14.44 10.85 1.92
N ALA A 11 15.09 11.23 0.82
CA ALA A 11 14.90 12.54 0.20
C ALA A 11 13.47 12.70 -0.35
N LEU A 12 12.92 11.68 -1.02
CA LEU A 12 11.53 11.68 -1.50
C LEU A 12 10.51 11.81 -0.36
N LEU A 13 10.79 11.16 0.77
CA LEU A 13 9.96 11.19 1.98
C LEU A 13 10.28 12.35 2.94
N SER A 14 11.11 13.32 2.53
CA SER A 14 11.49 14.47 3.38
C SER A 14 10.35 15.48 3.61
N THR A 15 9.29 15.40 2.80
CA THR A 15 8.11 16.26 2.88
C THR A 15 6.85 15.40 2.90
N PRO A 16 5.74 15.84 3.52
CA PRO A 16 4.47 15.14 3.46
C PRO A 16 4.06 14.82 2.01
N LYS A 17 3.53 13.61 1.79
CA LYS A 17 3.10 13.09 0.48
C LYS A 17 1.75 12.39 0.60
N LYS A 18 0.99 12.37 -0.49
CA LYS A 18 -0.11 11.43 -0.70
C LYS A 18 0.46 10.12 -1.21
N ILE A 19 0.35 9.07 -0.41
CA ILE A 19 1.00 7.78 -0.67
C ILE A 19 -0.06 6.69 -0.75
N VAL A 20 0.06 5.84 -1.77
CA VAL A 20 -0.66 4.57 -1.86
C VAL A 20 0.33 3.42 -1.64
N ILE A 21 -0.08 2.43 -0.85
CA ILE A 21 0.68 1.19 -0.63
C ILE A 21 -0.17 0.03 -1.14
N VAL A 22 0.40 -0.78 -2.01
CA VAL A 22 -0.28 -1.89 -2.68
C VAL A 22 0.44 -3.18 -2.32
N PRO A 23 -0.24 -4.19 -1.73
CA PRO A 23 0.22 -5.57 -1.70
C PRO A 23 -0.23 -6.35 -2.94
N HIS A 24 0.23 -7.60 -3.08
CA HIS A 24 -0.29 -8.49 -4.13
C HIS A 24 -1.74 -8.95 -3.85
N LYS A 25 -2.40 -9.49 -4.88
CA LYS A 25 -3.73 -10.13 -4.81
C LYS A 25 -3.70 -11.34 -3.89
N ASN A 26 -4.76 -11.54 -3.12
CA ASN A 26 -4.84 -12.52 -2.02
C ASN A 26 -3.68 -12.33 -1.02
N PRO A 27 -3.54 -11.14 -0.42
CA PRO A 27 -2.42 -10.85 0.45
C PRO A 27 -2.42 -11.80 1.66
N ASP A 28 -1.24 -12.32 1.99
CA ASP A 28 -1.02 -13.18 3.13
C ASP A 28 -0.49 -12.39 4.35
N GLY A 29 0.06 -13.09 5.33
CA GLY A 29 0.59 -12.47 6.54
C GLY A 29 1.76 -11.52 6.29
N ASP A 30 2.63 -11.80 5.32
CA ASP A 30 3.77 -10.93 5.03
C ASP A 30 3.31 -9.71 4.25
N ALA A 31 2.50 -9.91 3.20
CA ALA A 31 1.93 -8.83 2.41
C ALA A 31 1.14 -7.84 3.28
N MET A 32 0.27 -8.34 4.18
CA MET A 32 -0.49 -7.47 5.08
C MET A 32 0.38 -6.88 6.19
N GLY A 33 1.24 -7.68 6.82
CA GLY A 33 2.08 -7.23 7.93
C GLY A 33 3.06 -6.13 7.52
N SER A 34 3.81 -6.33 6.44
CA SER A 34 4.75 -5.36 5.90
C SER A 34 4.06 -4.07 5.45
N THR A 35 2.91 -4.18 4.79
CA THR A 35 2.13 -3.04 4.30
C THR A 35 1.56 -2.20 5.42
N LEU A 36 0.98 -2.83 6.46
CA LEU A 36 0.42 -2.12 7.60
C LEU A 36 1.51 -1.48 8.47
N ALA A 37 2.68 -2.12 8.58
CA ALA A 37 3.85 -1.54 9.23
C ALA A 37 4.35 -0.29 8.50
N LEU A 38 4.48 -0.35 7.16
CA LEU A 38 4.87 0.79 6.34
C LEU A 38 3.83 1.91 6.39
N TYR A 39 2.54 1.57 6.35
CA TYR A 39 1.43 2.50 6.55
C TYR A 39 1.59 3.26 7.87
N GLN A 40 1.80 2.54 8.98
CA GLN A 40 1.92 3.17 10.29
C GLN A 40 3.17 4.07 10.36
N TYR A 41 4.29 3.63 9.82
CA TYR A 41 5.51 4.44 9.74
C TYR A 41 5.26 5.75 8.97
N LEU A 42 4.70 5.68 7.75
CA LEU A 42 4.45 6.85 6.91
C LEU A 42 3.44 7.82 7.54
N LYS A 43 2.41 7.31 8.22
CA LYS A 43 1.47 8.16 8.98
C LYS A 43 2.17 8.86 10.15
N LYS A 44 3.06 8.17 10.87
CA LYS A 44 3.83 8.75 11.99
C LYS A 44 4.83 9.80 11.53
N THR A 45 5.34 9.72 10.30
CA THR A 45 6.25 10.72 9.72
C THR A 45 5.51 11.85 8.98
N GLY A 46 4.18 11.92 9.08
CA GLY A 46 3.38 13.05 8.58
C GLY A 46 2.86 12.89 7.15
N HIS A 47 3.05 11.74 6.49
CA HIS A 47 2.46 11.51 5.17
C HIS A 47 0.97 11.12 5.27
N ASN A 48 0.25 11.35 4.18
CA ASN A 48 -1.09 10.82 4.00
C ASN A 48 -1.02 9.50 3.23
N ALA A 49 -0.78 8.41 3.96
CA ALA A 49 -0.72 7.07 3.40
C ALA A 49 -2.08 6.36 3.45
N THR A 50 -2.38 5.59 2.40
CA THR A 50 -3.53 4.67 2.32
C THR A 50 -3.08 3.33 1.77
N VAL A 51 -3.56 2.23 2.35
CA VAL A 51 -3.36 0.88 1.82
C VAL A 51 -4.51 0.52 0.92
N ILE A 52 -4.21 0.03 -0.29
CA ILE A 52 -5.20 -0.48 -1.22
C ILE A 52 -4.86 -1.93 -1.56
N ALA A 53 -5.63 -2.88 -1.03
CA ALA A 53 -5.50 -4.29 -1.37
C ALA A 53 -6.32 -4.60 -2.63
N PRO A 54 -5.80 -5.41 -3.58
CA PRO A 54 -6.55 -5.80 -4.78
C PRO A 54 -7.90 -6.49 -4.49
N ASN A 55 -7.99 -7.22 -3.39
CA ASN A 55 -9.18 -7.96 -2.99
C ASN A 55 -9.20 -8.22 -1.48
N ASP A 56 -10.33 -8.74 -0.99
CA ASP A 56 -10.43 -9.18 0.39
C ASP A 56 -9.53 -10.39 0.71
N TYR A 57 -9.21 -10.58 1.98
CA TYR A 57 -8.24 -11.55 2.49
C TYR A 57 -8.76 -12.27 3.75
N PRO A 58 -8.17 -13.43 4.12
CA PRO A 58 -8.74 -14.34 5.11
C PRO A 58 -9.06 -13.74 6.49
N GLN A 59 -10.06 -14.29 7.17
CA GLN A 59 -10.53 -13.83 8.49
C GLN A 59 -9.43 -13.85 9.56
N PHE A 60 -8.49 -14.79 9.49
CA PHE A 60 -7.40 -14.90 10.46
C PHE A 60 -6.38 -13.76 10.38
N LEU A 61 -6.47 -12.86 9.39
CA LEU A 61 -5.67 -11.64 9.29
C LEU A 61 -6.42 -10.39 9.78
N LYS A 62 -7.73 -10.51 10.12
CA LYS A 62 -8.58 -9.39 10.55
C LYS A 62 -8.40 -8.99 12.02
N TRP A 63 -7.27 -9.38 12.61
CA TRP A 63 -6.83 -8.89 13.91
C TRP A 63 -5.67 -7.91 13.79
N LEU A 64 -5.10 -7.77 12.58
CA LEU A 64 -3.92 -6.94 12.36
C LEU A 64 -4.29 -5.47 12.58
N PRO A 65 -3.48 -4.71 13.34
CA PRO A 65 -3.78 -3.31 13.58
C PRO A 65 -3.97 -2.54 12.27
N PHE A 66 -5.02 -1.72 12.21
CA PHE A 66 -5.35 -0.86 11.08
C PHE A 66 -5.88 -1.59 9.83
N GLU A 67 -6.16 -2.90 9.88
CA GLU A 67 -6.74 -3.59 8.72
C GLU A 67 -8.10 -3.00 8.33
N GLU A 68 -8.86 -2.49 9.29
CA GLU A 68 -10.15 -1.85 9.06
C GLU A 68 -10.06 -0.58 8.19
N LYS A 69 -8.85 -0.01 8.04
CA LYS A 69 -8.58 1.16 7.21
C LYS A 69 -8.14 0.83 5.79
N VAL A 70 -7.94 -0.45 5.49
CA VAL A 70 -7.52 -0.91 4.16
C VAL A 70 -8.67 -0.76 3.17
N VAL A 71 -8.42 -0.07 2.07
CA VAL A 71 -9.36 0.00 0.96
C VAL A 71 -9.24 -1.29 0.14
N LYS A 72 -10.36 -1.96 -0.09
CA LYS A 72 -10.40 -3.20 -0.89
C LYS A 72 -10.89 -2.85 -2.30
N PHE A 73 -10.04 -3.02 -3.30
CA PHE A 73 -10.31 -2.55 -4.67
C PHE A 73 -11.54 -3.23 -5.30
N ASP A 74 -11.73 -4.53 -5.04
CA ASP A 74 -12.89 -5.32 -5.49
C ASP A 74 -14.24 -4.83 -4.92
N GLN A 75 -14.23 -4.18 -3.75
CA GLN A 75 -15.42 -3.67 -3.07
C GLN A 75 -15.59 -2.15 -3.21
N GLN A 76 -14.48 -1.42 -3.35
CA GLN A 76 -14.41 0.04 -3.24
C GLN A 76 -13.68 0.67 -4.46
N ASN A 77 -13.92 0.11 -5.65
CA ASN A 77 -13.19 0.43 -6.89
C ASN A 77 -13.08 1.94 -7.18
N SER A 78 -14.19 2.69 -7.17
CA SER A 78 -14.17 4.13 -7.48
C SER A 78 -13.33 4.95 -6.51
N LEU A 79 -13.35 4.60 -5.21
CA LEU A 79 -12.51 5.26 -4.21
C LEU A 79 -11.04 4.90 -4.42
N ALA A 80 -10.76 3.63 -4.68
CA ALA A 80 -9.39 3.15 -4.90
C ALA A 80 -8.75 3.82 -6.13
N VAL A 81 -9.45 3.87 -7.26
CA VAL A 81 -8.98 4.57 -8.48
C VAL A 81 -8.69 6.03 -8.19
N GLN A 82 -9.61 6.75 -7.52
CA GLN A 82 -9.38 8.15 -7.17
C GLN A 82 -8.17 8.36 -6.25
N LEU A 83 -7.89 7.43 -5.35
CA LEU A 83 -6.71 7.49 -4.47
C LEU A 83 -5.42 7.23 -5.24
N ILE A 84 -5.43 6.27 -6.17
CA ILE A 84 -4.30 5.95 -7.06
C ILE A 84 -3.98 7.16 -7.95
N GLU A 85 -4.98 7.72 -8.64
CA GLU A 85 -4.81 8.89 -9.52
C GLU A 85 -4.26 10.14 -8.77
N LYS A 86 -4.59 10.28 -7.48
CA LYS A 86 -4.15 11.40 -6.64
C LYS A 86 -2.83 11.12 -5.90
N ALA A 87 -2.26 9.93 -6.02
CA ALA A 87 -1.05 9.55 -5.32
C ALA A 87 0.17 10.28 -5.91
N GLU A 88 1.02 10.82 -5.05
CA GLU A 88 2.33 11.35 -5.44
C GLU A 88 3.41 10.26 -5.43
N LEU A 89 3.17 9.17 -4.69
CA LEU A 89 4.05 8.03 -4.58
C LEU A 89 3.23 6.75 -4.37
N ILE A 90 3.62 5.68 -5.06
CA ILE A 90 3.04 4.35 -4.90
C ILE A 90 4.15 3.38 -4.48
N PHE A 91 3.92 2.68 -3.37
CA PHE A 91 4.75 1.54 -2.97
C PHE A 91 4.09 0.25 -3.42
N THR A 92 4.79 -0.53 -4.24
CA THR A 92 4.45 -1.93 -4.55
C THR A 92 5.21 -2.83 -3.60
N LEU A 93 4.50 -3.45 -2.65
CA LEU A 93 5.12 -4.21 -1.57
C LEU A 93 4.76 -5.68 -1.67
N ASP A 94 5.76 -6.54 -1.50
CA ASP A 94 5.64 -8.00 -1.64
C ASP A 94 5.23 -8.51 -3.04
N PHE A 95 5.62 -7.77 -4.09
CA PHE A 95 5.62 -8.27 -5.47
C PHE A 95 6.54 -7.46 -6.38
N ASN A 96 6.86 -8.03 -7.55
CA ASN A 96 7.77 -7.43 -8.54
C ASN A 96 7.17 -7.35 -9.96
N HIS A 97 5.90 -7.72 -10.15
CA HIS A 97 5.21 -7.65 -11.43
C HIS A 97 3.77 -7.17 -11.24
N LEU A 98 3.31 -6.20 -12.04
CA LEU A 98 2.01 -5.54 -11.85
C LEU A 98 0.81 -6.48 -11.96
N SER A 99 0.87 -7.52 -12.82
CA SER A 99 -0.17 -8.56 -12.88
C SER A 99 -0.48 -9.25 -11.54
N ARG A 100 0.41 -9.15 -10.54
CA ARG A 100 0.16 -9.61 -9.17
C ARG A 100 -0.91 -8.79 -8.45
N THR A 101 -1.34 -7.65 -8.98
CA THR A 101 -2.43 -6.82 -8.42
C THR A 101 -3.80 -7.11 -9.04
N GLY A 102 -3.91 -8.11 -9.93
CA GLY A 102 -5.20 -8.52 -10.52
C GLY A 102 -5.84 -7.40 -11.34
N ASP A 103 -7.14 -7.15 -11.13
CA ASP A 103 -7.89 -6.15 -11.91
C ASP A 103 -7.40 -4.71 -11.67
N MET A 104 -6.65 -4.49 -10.58
CA MET A 104 -6.05 -3.20 -10.26
C MET A 104 -4.84 -2.86 -11.15
N GLU A 105 -4.31 -3.79 -11.94
CA GLU A 105 -3.19 -3.54 -12.88
C GLU A 105 -3.51 -2.44 -13.92
N LYS A 106 -4.80 -2.25 -14.23
CA LYS A 106 -5.28 -1.31 -15.25
C LYS A 106 -5.78 0.02 -14.67
N ALA A 107 -5.70 0.19 -13.35
CA ALA A 107 -6.22 1.34 -12.63
C ALA A 107 -5.32 2.58 -12.78
#